data_AF-A0A7S1EXW8-F1
#
_entry.id   AF-A0A7S1EXW8-F1
#
_cell.length_a   1.000
_cell.length_b   1.000
_cell.length_c   1.000
_cell.angle_alpha   90.00
_cell.angle_beta   90.00
_cell.angle_gamma   90.00
#
_symmetry.space_group_name_H-M   'P 1'
#
loop_
_entity.id
_entity.type
_entity.pdbx_description
1 polymer ?
#
loop_
_entity_poly.entity_id
_entity_poly.type
_entity_poly.pdbx_seq_one_letter_code
_entity_poly.pdbx_strand_id
1 'polypeptide(L)'
;FVVGEGKSCDKVEDPLYAIEHGLQIDSDYYIEHQVRQPLLRIFGPVLGADAAAQQLFGGDDARVKRTALVSRGPMKAFFRTQAKCLGCRNVLRGEESTKALCSICVEPGMARKVVLTHTSTLQTLEYEGARLLSQCVRCEGSGVAQLYKDCVNVDCPVFFRRLQVGQELASSQAAFQRLHLDW
;
A
#
# COMPACT_ATOMS: atom_id res chain seq x y z
N PHE A 1 0.70 11.92 -10.77
CA PHE A 1 -0.25 11.33 -11.71
C PHE A 1 -1.04 10.25 -11.03
N VAL A 2 -2.35 10.45 -10.93
CA VAL A 2 -3.28 9.48 -10.35
C VAL A 2 -3.96 8.66 -11.45
N VAL A 3 -4.42 7.45 -11.10
CA VAL A 3 -5.17 6.59 -12.01
C VAL A 3 -6.49 7.25 -12.38
N GLY A 4 -6.74 7.41 -13.68
CA GLY A 4 -7.97 8.02 -14.20
C GLY A 4 -8.04 8.02 -15.73
N GLU A 5 -9.22 8.23 -16.27
CA GLU A 5 -9.48 8.45 -17.70
C GLU A 5 -9.45 9.96 -18.00
N GLY A 6 -8.87 10.36 -19.12
CA GLY A 6 -8.72 11.78 -19.48
C GLY A 6 -7.32 12.13 -19.97
N LYS A 7 -7.10 13.43 -20.24
CA LYS A 7 -5.79 13.93 -20.68
C LYS A 7 -4.81 13.91 -19.52
N SER A 8 -3.52 13.96 -19.83
CA SER A 8 -2.46 13.95 -18.80
C SER A 8 -2.65 15.09 -17.77
N CYS A 9 -3.09 16.29 -18.19
CA CYS A 9 -3.31 17.40 -17.24
C CYS A 9 -4.42 17.12 -16.22
N ASP A 10 -5.41 16.29 -16.57
CA ASP A 10 -6.55 15.97 -15.70
C ASP A 10 -6.19 14.94 -14.63
N LYS A 11 -5.00 14.32 -14.74
CA LYS A 11 -4.49 13.30 -13.82
C LYS A 11 -3.47 13.85 -12.82
N VAL A 12 -3.21 15.16 -12.86
CA VAL A 12 -2.28 15.84 -11.95
C VAL A 12 -3.06 16.26 -10.72
N GLU A 13 -2.60 15.81 -9.56
CA GLU A 13 -3.23 16.10 -8.26
C GLU A 13 -2.16 16.49 -7.23
N ASP A 14 -2.59 17.25 -6.22
CA ASP A 14 -1.75 17.59 -5.07
C ASP A 14 -1.41 16.31 -4.26
N PRO A 15 -0.13 16.06 -3.92
CA PRO A 15 0.28 14.95 -3.06
C PRO A 15 -0.49 14.83 -1.75
N LEU A 16 -0.82 15.96 -1.10
CA LEU A 16 -1.59 15.96 0.15
C LEU A 16 -3.02 15.45 -0.09
N TYR A 17 -3.69 16.04 -1.08
CA TYR A 17 -5.03 15.64 -1.49
C TYR A 17 -5.09 14.16 -1.88
N ALA A 18 -4.07 13.68 -2.61
CA ALA A 18 -3.96 12.29 -3.03
C ALA A 18 -3.88 11.32 -1.85
N ILE A 19 -3.14 11.65 -0.78
CA ILE A 19 -3.02 10.78 0.41
C ILE A 19 -4.27 10.81 1.27
N GLU A 20 -4.90 11.97 1.46
CA GLU A 20 -6.14 12.11 2.23
C GLU A 20 -7.32 11.37 1.60
N HIS A 21 -7.42 11.43 0.27
CA HIS A 21 -8.47 10.77 -0.48
C HIS A 21 -8.09 9.33 -0.87
N GLY A 22 -6.86 8.91 -0.58
CA GLY A 22 -6.33 7.60 -0.91
C GLY A 22 -6.30 7.35 -2.42
N LEU A 23 -6.05 8.38 -3.23
CA LEU A 23 -5.94 8.26 -4.69
C LEU A 23 -4.77 7.36 -5.07
N GLN A 24 -4.98 6.53 -6.10
CA GLN A 24 -3.92 5.62 -6.54
C GLN A 24 -2.98 6.31 -7.49
N ILE A 25 -1.69 6.08 -7.27
CA ILE A 25 -0.64 6.52 -8.17
C ILE A 25 -0.67 5.61 -9.41
N ASP A 26 -0.61 6.22 -10.59
CA ASP A 26 -0.51 5.48 -11.86
C ASP A 26 0.93 4.98 -12.08
N SER A 27 1.28 3.88 -11.42
CA SER A 27 2.64 3.29 -11.51
C SER A 27 3.04 2.96 -12.95
N ASP A 28 2.09 2.56 -13.79
CA ASP A 28 2.35 2.21 -15.19
C ASP A 28 2.79 3.46 -15.98
N TYR A 29 2.16 4.62 -15.73
CA TYR A 29 2.59 5.90 -16.29
C TYR A 29 4.03 6.27 -15.88
N TYR A 30 4.36 6.18 -14.60
CA TYR A 30 5.70 6.50 -14.09
C TYR A 30 6.78 5.57 -14.67
N ILE A 31 6.50 4.27 -14.75
CA ILE A 31 7.43 3.29 -15.31
C ILE A 31 7.69 3.62 -16.79
N GLU A 32 6.64 3.79 -17.59
CA GLU A 32 6.77 3.99 -19.04
C GLU A 32 7.40 5.32 -19.44
N HIS A 33 7.02 6.40 -18.78
CA HIS A 33 7.38 7.76 -19.21
C HIS A 33 8.59 8.35 -18.46
N GLN A 34 8.84 7.92 -17.23
CA GLN A 34 9.92 8.50 -16.41
C GLN A 34 11.10 7.54 -16.21
N VAL A 35 10.84 6.24 -16.04
CA VAL A 35 11.89 5.27 -15.70
C VAL A 35 12.44 4.56 -16.94
N ARG A 36 11.58 4.18 -17.89
CA ARG A 36 11.97 3.32 -19.01
C ARG A 36 13.04 3.93 -19.91
N GLN A 37 12.82 5.15 -20.40
CA GLN A 37 13.74 5.79 -21.35
C GLN A 37 15.14 6.07 -20.77
N PRO A 38 15.29 6.61 -19.54
CA PRO A 38 16.61 6.75 -18.93
C PRO A 38 17.35 5.43 -18.76
N LEU A 39 16.66 4.37 -18.33
CA LEU A 39 17.30 3.06 -18.13
C LEU A 39 17.76 2.44 -19.46
N LEU A 40 16.94 2.52 -20.50
CA LEU A 40 17.34 2.06 -21.84
C LEU A 40 18.53 2.85 -22.40
N ARG A 41 18.63 4.15 -22.09
CA ARG A 41 19.79 4.96 -22.50
C ARG A 41 21.07 4.54 -21.79
N ILE A 42 21.00 4.16 -20.52
CA ILE A 42 22.16 3.74 -19.72
C ILE A 42 22.61 2.33 -20.12
N PHE A 43 21.67 1.39 -20.23
CA PHE A 43 21.96 -0.02 -20.45
C PHE A 43 22.03 -0.43 -21.93
N GLY A 44 21.41 0.34 -22.82
CA GLY A 44 21.38 0.07 -24.26
C GLY A 44 22.77 -0.07 -24.90
N PRO A 45 23.77 0.77 -24.57
CA PRO A 45 25.13 0.62 -25.10
C PRO A 45 25.85 -0.66 -24.63
N VAL A 46 25.47 -1.22 -23.49
CA VAL A 46 26.13 -2.40 -22.90
C VAL A 46 25.49 -3.70 -23.34
N LEU A 47 24.15 -3.75 -23.34
CA LEU A 47 23.38 -4.98 -23.59
C LEU A 47 22.78 -5.04 -25.00
N GLY A 48 22.73 -3.92 -25.73
CA GLY A 48 21.90 -3.74 -26.92
C GLY A 48 20.49 -3.26 -26.53
N ALA A 49 19.91 -2.37 -27.34
CA ALA A 49 18.66 -1.69 -27.02
C ALA A 49 17.48 -2.65 -26.82
N ASP A 50 17.32 -3.64 -27.71
CA ASP A 50 16.20 -4.58 -27.68
C ASP A 50 16.32 -5.60 -26.54
N ALA A 51 17.55 -6.08 -26.28
CA ALA A 51 17.81 -7.01 -25.18
C ALA A 51 17.63 -6.35 -23.81
N ALA A 52 18.07 -5.09 -23.65
CA ALA A 52 17.85 -4.32 -22.43
C ALA A 52 16.35 -4.11 -22.16
N ALA A 53 15.56 -3.81 -23.20
CA ALA A 53 14.12 -3.63 -23.06
C ALA A 53 13.41 -4.92 -22.62
N GLN A 54 13.74 -6.05 -23.25
CA GLN A 54 13.16 -7.35 -22.88
C GLN A 54 13.55 -7.80 -21.47
N GLN A 55 14.82 -7.66 -21.08
CA GLN A 55 15.27 -8.10 -19.76
C GLN A 55 14.76 -7.22 -18.61
N LEU A 56 14.69 -5.91 -18.80
CA LEU A 56 14.27 -4.98 -17.74
C LEU A 56 12.74 -4.83 -17.64
N PHE A 57 12.03 -4.89 -18.77
CA PHE A 57 10.60 -4.57 -18.84
C PHE A 57 9.74 -5.65 -19.50
N GLY A 58 10.33 -6.68 -20.11
CA GLY A 58 9.60 -7.71 -20.84
C GLY A 58 9.11 -8.89 -20.00
N GLY A 59 9.58 -9.04 -18.75
CA GLY A 59 9.19 -10.16 -17.89
C GLY A 59 7.87 -9.93 -17.16
N ASP A 60 6.88 -10.80 -17.39
CA ASP A 60 5.66 -10.90 -16.55
C ASP A 60 6.00 -11.24 -15.09
N ASP A 61 7.09 -11.98 -14.85
CA ASP A 61 7.56 -12.38 -13.52
C ASP A 61 8.01 -11.19 -12.64
N ALA A 62 8.41 -10.06 -13.25
CA ALA A 62 8.81 -8.86 -12.52
C ALA A 62 7.62 -7.95 -12.18
N ARG A 63 6.45 -8.16 -12.78
CA ARG A 63 5.31 -7.23 -12.69
C ARG A 63 4.31 -7.67 -11.63
N VAL A 64 4.67 -7.50 -10.36
CA VAL A 64 3.70 -7.65 -9.25
C VAL A 64 2.79 -6.43 -9.21
N LYS A 65 1.67 -6.47 -9.96
CA LYS A 65 0.65 -5.41 -9.89
C LYS A 65 -0.12 -5.51 -8.57
N ARG A 66 0.09 -4.54 -7.68
CA ARG A 66 -0.75 -4.32 -6.50
C ARG A 66 -1.82 -3.29 -6.82
N THR A 67 -2.91 -3.75 -7.42
CA THR A 67 -4.07 -2.90 -7.66
C THR A 67 -4.99 -2.99 -6.45
N ALA A 68 -4.96 -2.00 -5.56
CA ALA A 68 -6.12 -1.78 -4.69
C ALA A 68 -7.27 -1.25 -5.56
N LEU A 69 -8.53 -1.58 -5.30
CA LEU A 69 -9.62 -0.78 -5.88
C LEU A 69 -9.81 0.42 -4.97
N VAL A 70 -9.39 1.60 -5.39
CA VAL A 70 -9.88 2.83 -4.77
C VAL A 70 -11.17 3.18 -5.48
N SER A 71 -12.23 2.47 -5.11
CA SER A 71 -13.58 2.91 -5.44
C SER A 71 -13.88 4.06 -4.48
N ARG A 72 -13.60 5.30 -4.85
CA ARG A 72 -14.24 6.47 -4.24
C ARG A 72 -14.85 7.25 -5.40
N GLY A 73 -16.17 7.40 -5.34
CA GLY A 73 -17.01 7.91 -6.41
C GLY A 73 -18.46 7.46 -6.21
N PRO A 74 -19.42 8.04 -6.94
CA PRO A 74 -20.85 7.72 -6.78
C PRO A 74 -21.13 6.23 -6.99
N MET A 75 -20.32 5.54 -7.81
CA MET A 75 -20.44 4.09 -8.03
C MET A 75 -20.19 3.26 -6.77
N LYS A 76 -19.33 3.68 -5.84
CA LYS A 76 -19.07 2.93 -4.58
C LYS A 76 -20.35 2.76 -3.75
N ALA A 77 -21.26 3.73 -3.78
CA ALA A 77 -22.50 3.67 -3.02
C ALA A 77 -23.38 2.47 -3.41
N PHE A 78 -23.20 1.93 -4.61
CA PHE A 78 -23.96 0.79 -5.13
C PHE A 78 -23.29 -0.57 -4.87
N PHE A 79 -22.07 -0.60 -4.34
CA PHE A 79 -21.34 -1.85 -4.06
C PHE A 79 -21.41 -2.22 -2.58
N ARG A 80 -21.69 -3.50 -2.29
CA ARG A 80 -21.56 -4.09 -0.94
C ARG A 80 -20.18 -4.70 -0.77
N THR A 81 -19.46 -4.32 0.29
CA THR A 81 -18.15 -4.89 0.62
C THR A 81 -18.32 -6.33 1.09
N GLN A 82 -17.72 -7.28 0.37
CA GLN A 82 -17.68 -8.69 0.78
C GLN A 82 -16.40 -8.99 1.56
N ALA A 83 -16.55 -9.74 2.66
CA ALA A 83 -15.41 -10.22 3.43
C ALA A 83 -14.56 -11.20 2.61
N LYS A 84 -13.24 -11.07 2.70
CA LYS A 84 -12.28 -12.00 2.09
C LYS A 84 -11.51 -12.73 3.18
N CYS A 85 -11.17 -13.99 2.90
CA CYS A 85 -10.27 -14.80 3.70
C CYS A 85 -8.88 -14.16 3.73
N LEU A 86 -8.29 -14.02 4.92
CA LEU A 86 -6.97 -13.40 5.06
C LEU A 86 -5.81 -14.28 4.56
N GLY A 87 -6.01 -15.60 4.51
CA GLY A 87 -5.00 -16.53 3.99
C GLY A 87 -4.97 -16.62 2.46
N CYS A 88 -6.11 -16.94 1.84
CA CYS A 88 -6.20 -17.25 0.41
C CYS A 88 -6.92 -16.19 -0.44
N ARG A 89 -7.41 -15.10 0.19
CA ARG A 89 -8.19 -14.03 -0.46
C ARG A 89 -9.51 -14.47 -1.10
N ASN A 90 -9.95 -15.70 -0.84
CA ASN A 90 -11.26 -16.17 -1.29
C ASN A 90 -12.39 -15.36 -0.65
N VAL A 91 -13.47 -15.14 -1.40
CA VAL A 91 -14.64 -14.39 -0.94
C VAL A 91 -15.46 -15.26 0.01
N LEU A 92 -15.71 -14.75 1.21
CA LEU A 92 -16.53 -15.40 2.24
C LEU A 92 -18.00 -15.03 2.03
N ARG A 93 -18.90 -16.02 2.04
CA ARG A 93 -20.34 -15.85 1.77
C ARG A 93 -21.18 -16.40 2.93
N GLY A 94 -22.38 -15.86 3.13
CA GLY A 94 -23.31 -16.32 4.15
C GLY A 94 -22.74 -16.20 5.57
N GLU A 95 -22.85 -17.27 6.36
CA GLU A 95 -22.36 -17.33 7.75
C GLU A 95 -20.83 -17.20 7.87
N GLU A 96 -20.06 -17.50 6.81
CA GLU A 96 -18.61 -17.32 6.82
C GLU A 96 -18.19 -15.84 6.70
N SER A 97 -19.12 -14.93 6.37
CA SER A 97 -18.81 -13.51 6.19
C SER A 97 -18.31 -12.80 7.45
N THR A 98 -18.65 -13.33 8.64
CA THR A 98 -18.17 -12.82 9.94
C THR A 98 -16.79 -13.38 10.30
N LYS A 99 -16.34 -14.47 9.65
CA LYS A 99 -15.07 -15.13 9.93
C LYS A 99 -13.91 -14.43 9.21
N ALA A 100 -12.69 -14.63 9.72
CA ALA A 100 -11.47 -14.17 9.06
C ALA A 100 -10.89 -15.16 8.05
N LEU A 101 -11.18 -16.44 8.21
CA LEU A 101 -10.62 -17.54 7.43
C LEU A 101 -11.77 -18.37 6.80
N CYS A 102 -11.54 -18.88 5.60
CA CYS A 102 -12.43 -19.89 5.00
C CYS A 102 -12.20 -21.26 5.62
N SER A 103 -13.15 -22.18 5.43
CA SER A 103 -13.07 -23.58 5.89
C SER A 103 -11.72 -24.27 5.64
N ILE A 104 -11.09 -24.03 4.49
CA ILE A 104 -9.77 -24.60 4.13
C ILE A 104 -8.63 -23.96 4.93
N CYS A 105 -8.68 -22.65 5.16
CA CYS A 105 -7.60 -21.94 5.85
C CYS A 105 -7.71 -21.99 7.38
N VAL A 106 -8.83 -22.47 7.94
CA VAL A 106 -9.04 -22.67 9.38
C VAL A 106 -8.20 -23.82 9.93
N GLU A 107 -7.72 -24.74 9.07
CA GLU A 107 -6.83 -25.82 9.51
C GLU A 107 -5.64 -25.28 10.33
N PRO A 108 -5.29 -25.91 11.46
CA PRO A 108 -4.38 -25.33 12.46
C PRO A 108 -2.99 -24.98 11.90
N GLY A 109 -2.51 -25.74 10.92
CA GLY A 109 -1.24 -25.44 10.24
C GLY A 109 -1.29 -24.14 9.40
N MET A 110 -2.36 -23.96 8.63
CA MET A 110 -2.55 -22.77 7.79
C MET A 110 -2.96 -21.55 8.62
N ALA A 111 -3.87 -21.71 9.57
CA ALA A 111 -4.29 -20.63 10.47
C ALA A 111 -3.10 -20.05 11.24
N ARG A 112 -2.22 -20.91 11.78
CA ARG A 112 -0.98 -20.47 12.45
C ARG A 112 -0.08 -19.68 11.51
N LYS A 113 0.11 -20.14 10.27
CA LYS A 113 0.92 -19.43 9.27
C LYS A 113 0.35 -18.04 9.00
N VAL A 114 -0.97 -17.93 8.80
CA VAL A 114 -1.64 -16.64 8.56
C VAL A 114 -1.43 -15.70 9.75
N VAL A 115 -1.70 -16.15 10.98
CA VAL A 115 -1.48 -15.33 12.19
C VAL A 115 -0.03 -14.85 12.28
N LEU A 116 0.96 -15.74 12.13
CA LEU A 116 2.38 -15.36 12.20
C LEU A 116 2.75 -14.31 11.13
N THR A 117 2.26 -14.46 9.90
CA THR A 117 2.54 -13.49 8.83
C THR A 117 1.92 -12.11 9.12
N HIS A 118 0.68 -12.07 9.61
CA HIS A 118 0.01 -10.82 9.95
C HIS A 118 0.64 -10.15 11.19
N THR A 119 1.00 -10.93 12.22
CA THR A 119 1.71 -10.42 13.40
C THR A 119 3.06 -9.83 13.02
N SER A 120 3.84 -10.54 12.19
CA SER A 120 5.13 -10.03 11.71
C SER A 120 4.96 -8.73 10.93
N THR A 121 3.96 -8.65 10.05
CA THR A 121 3.66 -7.43 9.29
C THR A 121 3.29 -6.27 10.22
N LEU A 122 2.44 -6.51 11.23
CA LEU A 122 2.09 -5.51 12.23
C LEU A 122 3.32 -5.01 12.99
N GLN A 123 4.16 -5.91 13.49
CA GLN A 123 5.38 -5.56 14.21
C GLN A 123 6.31 -4.70 13.36
N THR A 124 6.45 -4.99 12.07
CA THR A 124 7.28 -4.18 11.17
C THR A 124 6.73 -2.76 10.99
N LEU A 125 5.40 -2.62 10.83
CA LEU A 125 4.73 -1.32 10.69
C LEU A 125 4.77 -0.52 12.00
N GLU A 126 4.58 -1.18 13.14
CA GLU A 126 4.68 -0.56 14.47
C GLU A 126 6.08 -0.03 14.74
N TYR A 127 7.10 -0.85 14.45
CA TYR A 127 8.49 -0.43 14.58
C TYR A 127 8.83 0.75 13.68
N GLU A 128 8.39 0.71 12.41
CA GLU A 128 8.59 1.83 11.49
C GLU A 128 7.88 3.09 11.97
N GLY A 129 6.62 2.97 12.41
CA GLY A 129 5.84 4.08 12.96
C GLY A 129 6.51 4.72 14.17
N ALA A 130 6.97 3.90 15.12
CA ALA A 130 7.72 4.36 16.29
C ALA A 130 9.03 5.06 15.90
N ARG A 131 9.75 4.52 14.90
CA ARG A 131 10.99 5.13 14.39
C ARG A 131 10.73 6.51 13.78
N LEU A 132 9.75 6.64 12.89
CA LEU A 132 9.42 7.93 12.25
C LEU A 132 8.93 8.94 13.28
N LEU A 133 8.09 8.50 14.23
CA LEU A 133 7.64 9.32 15.34
C LEU A 133 8.82 9.87 16.16
N SER A 134 9.78 9.01 16.52
CA SER A 134 10.98 9.44 17.27
C SER A 134 11.82 10.45 16.50
N GLN A 135 11.84 10.39 15.16
CA GLN A 135 12.54 11.37 14.32
C GLN A 135 11.83 12.72 14.37
N CYS A 136 10.49 12.72 14.27
CA CYS A 136 9.69 13.93 14.36
C CYS A 136 9.80 14.60 15.74
N VAL A 137 9.72 13.84 16.84
CA VAL A 137 9.88 14.36 18.20
C VAL A 137 11.27 14.97 18.41
N ARG A 138 12.32 14.33 17.90
CA ARG A 138 13.69 14.87 17.95
C ARG A 138 13.86 16.13 17.11
N CYS A 139 13.21 16.19 15.95
CA CYS A 139 13.25 17.36 15.07
C CYS A 139 12.52 18.56 15.68
N GLU A 140 11.42 18.33 16.42
CA GLU A 140 10.73 19.39 17.19
C GLU A 140 11.56 19.88 18.38
N GLY A 141 12.26 18.97 19.07
CA GLY A 141 13.13 19.28 20.20
C GLY A 141 12.42 19.44 21.55
N SER A 142 11.18 19.96 21.58
CA SER A 142 10.43 20.18 22.83
C SER A 142 9.81 18.90 23.40
N GLY A 143 9.20 18.04 22.56
CA GLY A 143 8.61 16.75 22.93
C GLY A 143 7.41 16.80 23.89
N VAL A 144 7.22 17.90 24.63
CA VAL A 144 6.18 18.10 25.66
C VAL A 144 4.85 18.52 25.04
N ALA A 145 4.86 19.37 24.01
CA ALA A 145 3.66 19.93 23.40
C ALA A 145 3.13 19.13 22.20
N GLN A 146 3.80 18.04 21.81
CA GLN A 146 3.48 17.21 20.64
C GLN A 146 3.30 18.02 19.33
N LEU A 147 3.97 19.17 19.21
CA LEU A 147 3.82 20.07 18.06
C LEU A 147 4.26 19.42 16.76
N TYR A 148 5.07 18.36 16.82
CA TYR A 148 5.42 17.55 15.66
C TYR A 148 4.19 17.04 14.90
N LYS A 149 3.03 16.90 15.54
CA LYS A 149 1.77 16.50 14.89
C LYS A 149 1.25 17.54 13.91
N ASP A 150 1.46 18.82 14.22
CA ASP A 150 1.01 19.97 13.41
C ASP A 150 2.07 20.42 12.39
N CYS A 151 3.17 19.68 12.26
CA CYS A 151 4.19 19.97 11.25
C CYS A 151 3.59 19.85 9.84
N VAL A 152 3.78 20.89 9.01
CA VAL A 152 3.30 20.99 7.61
C VAL A 152 4.45 21.01 6.59
N ASN A 153 5.67 20.67 7.01
CA ASN A 153 6.83 20.68 6.12
C ASN A 153 6.75 19.55 5.09
N VAL A 154 6.24 19.87 3.91
CA VAL A 154 6.05 18.93 2.78
C VAL A 154 7.38 18.45 2.20
N ASP A 155 8.44 19.26 2.30
CA ASP A 155 9.78 18.91 1.81
C ASP A 155 10.51 17.91 2.73
N CYS A 156 9.96 17.62 3.91
CA CYS A 156 10.53 16.62 4.80
C CYS A 156 10.29 15.20 4.26
N PRO A 157 11.33 14.36 4.10
CA PRO A 157 11.17 12.99 3.58
C PRO A 157 10.33 12.08 4.50
N VAL A 158 10.17 12.46 5.77
CA VAL A 158 9.36 11.72 6.76
C VAL A 158 7.87 12.07 6.66
N PHE A 159 7.53 13.25 6.13
CA PHE A 159 6.19 13.84 6.24
C PHE A 159 5.09 12.98 5.58
N PHE A 160 5.29 12.52 4.35
CA PHE A 160 4.31 11.65 3.69
C PHE A 160 4.34 10.22 4.23
N ARG A 161 5.53 9.71 4.57
CA ARG A 161 5.66 8.34 5.08
C ARG A 161 4.96 8.17 6.43
N ARG A 162 5.03 9.13 7.35
CA ARG A 162 4.31 9.03 8.64
C ARG A 162 2.79 8.98 8.45
N LEU A 163 2.24 9.72 7.49
CA LEU A 163 0.81 9.71 7.17
C LEU A 163 0.40 8.35 6.61
N GLN A 164 1.20 7.83 5.67
CA GLN A 164 0.97 6.54 5.04
C GLN A 164 1.06 5.38 6.05
N VAL A 165 2.10 5.34 6.89
CA VAL A 165 2.27 4.29 7.91
C VAL A 165 1.11 4.29 8.90
N GLY A 166 0.57 5.47 9.26
CA GLY A 166 -0.64 5.55 10.08
C GLY A 166 -1.85 4.86 9.45
N GLN A 167 -2.08 5.08 8.15
CA GLN A 167 -3.17 4.42 7.41
C GLN A 167 -2.92 2.91 7.25
N GLU A 168 -1.69 2.50 6.93
CA GLU A 168 -1.28 1.09 6.78
C GLU A 168 -1.46 0.33 8.09
N LEU A 169 -1.02 0.91 9.21
CA LEU A 169 -1.13 0.34 10.55
C LEU A 169 -2.60 0.19 10.97
N ALA A 170 -3.43 1.20 10.77
CA ALA A 170 -4.88 1.11 11.04
C ALA A 170 -5.55 0.00 10.21
N SER A 171 -5.22 -0.12 8.92
CA SER A 171 -5.77 -1.16 8.05
C SER A 171 -5.32 -2.57 8.45
N SER A 172 -4.05 -2.73 8.85
CA SER A 172 -3.48 -4.00 9.29
C SER A 172 -4.04 -4.42 10.65
N GLN A 173 -4.22 -3.47 11.57
CA GLN A 173 -4.84 -3.72 12.87
C GLN A 173 -6.29 -4.16 12.73
N ALA A 174 -7.08 -3.52 11.85
CA ALA A 174 -8.45 -3.94 11.56
C ALA A 174 -8.51 -5.37 10.97
N ALA A 175 -7.56 -5.74 10.12
CA ALA A 175 -7.45 -7.11 9.61
C ALA A 175 -7.08 -8.11 10.72
N PHE A 176 -6.18 -7.74 11.63
CA PHE A 176 -5.77 -8.57 12.75
C PHE A 176 -6.86 -8.74 13.82
N GLN A 177 -7.66 -7.71 14.09
CA GLN A 177 -8.82 -7.81 14.99
C GLN A 177 -9.84 -8.85 14.50
N ARG A 178 -9.98 -9.02 13.18
CA ARG A 178 -10.83 -10.10 12.62
C ARG A 178 -10.25 -11.50 12.88
N LEU A 179 -8.93 -11.62 13.04
CA LEU A 179 -8.23 -12.87 13.36
C LEU A 179 -8.27 -13.22 14.85
N HIS A 180 -8.97 -12.46 15.71
CA HIS A 180 -9.28 -12.93 17.07
C HIS A 180 -10.18 -14.17 16.95
N LEU A 181 -9.52 -15.30 16.80
CA LEU A 181 -10.09 -16.63 16.87
C LEU A 181 -10.35 -16.86 18.37
N ASP A 182 -11.60 -17.09 18.74
CA ASP A 182 -11.92 -17.66 20.05
C ASP A 182 -11.29 -19.07 20.06
N TRP A 183 -10.12 -19.20 20.68
CA TRP A 183 -9.43 -20.47 20.90
C TRP A 183 -9.91 -21.15 22.17
#